data_AF-A0A3B0YVA0-F1
#
_entry.id   AF-A0A3B0YVA0-F1
#
_cell.length_a   1.000
_cell.length_b   1.000
_cell.length_c   1.000
_cell.angle_alpha   90.00
_cell.angle_beta   90.00
_cell.angle_gamma   90.00
#
_symmetry.space_group_name_H-M   'P 1'
#
loop_
_entity.id
_entity.type
_entity.pdbx_description
1 polymer ?
#
loop_
_entity_poly.entity_id
_entity_poly.type
_entity_poly.pdbx_seq_one_letter_code
_entity_poly.pdbx_strand_id
1 'polypeptide(L)' 'MATYSTNEFKGGLKIMLDNDPCSIIENEFVKPGKGQAF' A
#
# COMPACT_ATOMS: atom_id res chain seq x y z
N MET A 1 -2.96 17.19 -2.01
CA MET A 1 -2.94 15.96 -1.20
C MET A 1 -2.08 14.96 -1.96
N ALA A 2 -1.06 14.38 -1.34
CA ALA A 2 -0.17 13.46 -2.05
C ALA A 2 -0.95 12.17 -2.37
N THR A 3 -0.96 11.77 -3.64
CA THR A 3 -1.53 10.51 -4.10
C THR A 3 -0.39 9.52 -4.31
N TYR A 4 -0.42 8.39 -3.60
CA TYR A 4 0.55 7.31 -3.75
C TYR A 4 -0.10 6.13 -4.48
N SER A 5 0.61 5.56 -5.45
CA SER A 5 0.26 4.28 -6.05
C SER A 5 0.77 3.13 -5.18
N THR A 6 0.13 1.96 -5.24
CA THR A 6 0.55 0.77 -4.46
C THR A 6 1.98 0.32 -4.77
N ASN A 7 2.47 0.61 -5.97
CA ASN A 7 3.87 0.34 -6.37
C ASN A 7 4.90 1.21 -5.61
N GLU A 8 4.47 2.26 -4.92
CA GLU A 8 5.32 3.17 -4.15
C GLU A 8 5.33 2.84 -2.65
N PHE A 9 4.59 1.78 -2.25
CA PHE A 9 4.48 1.39 -0.85
C PHE A 9 5.79 0.81 -0.34
N LYS A 10 6.26 1.36 0.76
CA LYS A 10 7.47 0.95 1.48
C LYS A 10 7.23 1.05 2.99
N GLY A 11 7.94 0.24 3.75
CA GLY A 11 7.93 0.33 5.22
C GLY A 11 8.25 1.76 5.68
N GLY A 12 7.46 2.26 6.63
CA GLY A 12 7.55 3.61 7.16
C GLY A 12 6.81 4.69 6.35
N LEU A 13 6.25 4.38 5.17
CA LEU A 13 5.42 5.33 4.44
C LEU A 13 4.14 5.63 5.24
N LYS A 14 3.84 6.92 5.41
CA LYS A 14 2.63 7.38 6.10
C LYS A 14 1.51 7.64 5.09
N ILE A 15 0.35 7.05 5.34
CA ILE A 15 -0.84 7.18 4.49
C ILE A 15 -2.07 7.51 5.35
N MET A 16 -3.10 8.07 4.73
CA MET A 16 -4.40 8.23 5.35
C MET A 16 -5.27 7.02 5.00
N LEU A 17 -5.80 6.31 6.00
CA LEU A 17 -6.74 5.20 5.83
C LEU A 17 -7.96 5.50 6.70
N ASP A 18 -9.16 5.52 6.12
CA ASP A 18 -10.41 5.84 6.83
C ASP A 18 -10.39 7.17 7.63
N ASN A 19 -9.62 8.15 7.15
CA ASN A 19 -9.31 9.45 7.78
C ASN A 19 -8.33 9.40 8.97
N ASP A 20 -7.71 8.26 9.24
CA ASP A 20 -6.67 8.12 10.25
C ASP A 20 -5.26 8.01 9.63
N PRO A 21 -4.24 8.65 10.25
CA PRO A 21 -2.86 8.54 9.79
C PRO A 21 -2.25 7.20 10.21
N CYS A 22 -1.88 6.37 9.24
CA CYS A 22 -1.23 5.09 9.45
C CYS A 22 0.19 5.08 8.89
N SER A 23 1.03 4.16 9.37
CA SER A 23 2.35 3.89 8.81
C SER A 23 2.39 2.45 8.30
N ILE A 24 2.81 2.26 7.05
CA ILE A 24 3.03 0.92 6.50
C ILE A 24 4.16 0.26 7.28
N ILE A 25 3.95 -0.96 7.78
CA ILE A 25 4.99 -1.75 8.46
C ILE A 25 5.68 -2.62 7.42
N GLU A 26 4.89 -3.33 6.62
CA GLU A 26 5.34 -4.24 5.57
C GLU A 26 4.37 -4.14 4.38
N ASN A 27 4.88 -4.40 3.17
CA ASN A 27 4.10 -4.44 1.94
C ASN A 27 4.43 -5.74 1.20
N GLU A 28 3.43 -6.62 1.07
CA GLU A 28 3.55 -7.86 0.31
C GLU A 28 2.76 -7.73 -0.98
N PHE A 29 3.45 -7.94 -2.11
CA PHE A 29 2.82 -7.90 -3.43
C PHE A 29 2.53 -9.31 -3.92
N VAL A 30 1.25 -9.61 -4.15
CA VAL A 30 0.78 -10.96 -4.48
C VAL A 30 0.36 -11.02 -5.94
N LYS A 31 0.95 -11.97 -6.67
CA LYS A 31 0.55 -12.31 -8.05
C LYS A 31 -0.07 -13.70 -8.08
N PRO A 32 -1.42 -13.82 -8.05
CA PRO A 32 -2.06 -15.13 -8.12
C PRO A 32 -1.89 -15.73 -9.52
N GLY A 33 -1.88 -17.06 -9.61
CA GLY A 33 -1.76 -17.75 -10.91
C GLY A 33 -2.93 -17.48 -11.87
N LYS A 34 -4.10 -17.12 -11.34
CA LYS A 34 -5.25 -16.57 -12.08
C LYS A 34 -5.85 -15.42 -11.26
N GLY A 35 -6.11 -14.27 -11.90
CA GLY A 35 -6.68 -13.09 -11.26
C GLY A 35 -5.78 -11.85 -11.35
N GLN A 36 -6.23 -10.75 -10.74
CA GLN A 36 -5.47 -9.50 -10.68
C GLN A 36 -4.49 -9.52 -9.50
N ALA A 37 -3.32 -8.91 -9.69
CA ALA A 37 -2.36 -8.72 -8.60
C ALA A 37 -2.89 -7.71 -7.57
N PHE A 38 -2.52 -7.90 -6.32
CA PHE A 38 -2.87 -7.03 -5.20
C PHE A 38 -1.68 -6.83 -4.27
#